data_AF-A0A5K1G246-F1
#
_entry.id   AF-A0A5K1G246-F1
#
_cell.length_a   1.000
_cell.length_b   1.000
_cell.length_c   1.000
_cell.angle_alpha   90.00
_cell.angle_beta   90.00
_cell.angle_gamma   90.00
#
_symmetry.space_group_name_H-M   'P 1'
#
loop_
_entity.id
_entity.type
_entity.pdbx_description
1 polymer ?
#
loop_
_entity_poly.entity_id
_entity_poly.type
_entity_poly.pdbx_seq_one_letter_code
_entity_poly.pdbx_strand_id
1 'polypeptide(L)'
;MLSSNDFCCKTEKGGASIISIAGKGGIGKMTLANMVFNEVEQQFVERRWWVCVSERPNHKDLVRLILREVCKSYGENTDCSLTDLCTQLLNELSKEKI
;
A
#
# COMPACT_ATOMS: atom_id res chain seq x y z
N MET A 1 21.85 23.34 -14.43
CA MET A 1 21.33 22.20 -15.20
C MET A 1 20.66 21.25 -14.21
N LEU A 2 19.34 21.32 -14.05
CA LEU A 2 18.61 20.33 -13.26
C LEU A 2 18.55 19.06 -14.11
N SER A 3 19.29 18.02 -13.71
CA SER A 3 19.21 16.71 -14.36
C SER A 3 17.81 16.16 -14.11
N SER A 4 17.10 15.80 -15.18
CA SER A 4 15.70 15.37 -15.24
C SER A 4 15.36 14.04 -14.50
N ASN A 5 15.82 13.85 -13.27
CA ASN A 5 15.78 12.55 -12.58
C ASN A 5 14.86 12.47 -11.35
N ASP A 6 14.09 13.52 -11.06
CA ASP A 6 13.11 13.51 -9.96
C ASP A 6 11.70 13.45 -10.54
N PHE A 7 11.14 12.24 -10.63
CA PHE A 7 9.78 12.03 -11.15
C PHE A 7 8.85 11.74 -9.98
N CYS A 8 8.23 12.79 -9.45
CA CYS A 8 7.01 12.68 -8.66
C CYS A 8 5.83 12.91 -9.61
N CYS A 9 4.97 11.91 -9.82
CA CYS A 9 3.76 12.09 -10.61
C CYS A 9 2.51 11.78 -9.78
N LYS A 10 1.49 12.63 -9.95
CA LYS A 10 0.17 12.44 -9.38
C LYS A 10 -0.79 12.06 -10.50
N THR A 11 -1.53 10.97 -10.31
CA THR A 11 -2.53 10.48 -11.26
C THR A 11 -3.82 10.14 -10.52
N GLU A 12 -4.96 10.37 -11.15
CA GLU A 12 -6.27 9.98 -10.63
C GLU A 12 -6.79 8.76 -11.40
N LYS A 13 -7.27 7.75 -10.68
CA LYS A 13 -7.84 6.54 -11.28
C LYS A 13 -8.95 5.99 -10.39
N GLY A 14 -10.19 5.94 -10.91
CA GLY A 14 -11.31 5.30 -10.22
C GLY A 14 -11.63 5.90 -8.85
N GLY A 15 -11.49 7.22 -8.68
CA GLY A 15 -11.70 7.91 -7.40
C GLY A 15 -10.53 7.85 -6.43
N ALA A 16 -9.40 7.22 -6.81
CA ALA A 16 -8.17 7.21 -6.03
C ALA A 16 -7.14 8.19 -6.59
N SER A 17 -6.44 8.91 -5.71
CA SER A 17 -5.25 9.69 -6.03
C SER A 17 -4.00 8.84 -5.82
N ILE A 18 -3.19 8.69 -6.85
CA ILE A 18 -1.96 7.88 -6.84
C ILE A 18 -0.76 8.83 -6.95
N ILE A 19 0.18 8.74 -6.02
CA ILE A 19 1.44 9.47 -6.04
C ILE A 19 2.56 8.46 -6.26
N SER A 20 3.32 8.62 -7.35
CA SER A 20 4.49 7.79 -7.63
C SER A 20 5.76 8.55 -7.32
N ILE A 21 6.68 7.93 -6.57
CA ILE A 21 8.01 8.48 -6.27
C ILE A 21 9.03 7.62 -7.00
N ALA A 22 9.63 8.14 -8.07
CA ALA A 22 10.62 7.45 -8.89
C ALA A 22 11.94 8.24 -8.98
N GLY A 23 13.04 7.51 -9.19
CA GLY A 23 14.39 8.09 -9.21
C GLY A 23 15.47 7.04 -8.98
N LYS A 24 16.74 7.45 -9.05
CA LYS A 24 17.90 6.55 -8.91
C LYS A 24 17.92 5.79 -7.57
N GLY A 25 18.57 4.64 -7.54
CA GLY A 25 18.87 3.92 -6.28
C GLY A 25 19.66 4.79 -5.30
N GLY A 26 19.39 4.64 -4.01
CA GLY A 26 20.11 5.37 -2.94
C GLY A 26 19.70 6.82 -2.70
N ILE A 27 18.78 7.40 -3.48
CA ILE A 27 18.36 8.82 -3.32
C ILE A 27 17.41 9.06 -2.13
N GLY A 28 16.96 8.01 -1.43
CA GLY A 28 16.09 8.15 -0.26
C GLY A 28 14.58 8.15 -0.54
N LYS A 29 14.11 7.62 -1.68
CA LYS A 29 12.67 7.54 -2.01
C LYS A 29 11.81 6.88 -0.93
N MET A 30 12.28 5.73 -0.43
CA MET A 30 11.60 4.99 0.63
C MET A 30 11.63 5.78 1.94
N THR A 31 12.73 6.48 2.23
CA THR A 31 12.87 7.36 3.40
C THR A 31 11.85 8.50 3.34
N LEU A 32 11.71 9.16 2.20
CA LEU A 32 10.73 10.23 2.00
C LEU A 32 9.29 9.72 2.19
N ALA A 33 8.93 8.61 1.54
CA ALA A 33 7.60 8.02 1.67
C ALA A 33 7.29 7.62 3.12
N ASN A 34 8.27 7.07 3.85
CA ASN A 34 8.11 6.70 5.25
C ASN A 34 7.96 7.92 6.18
N MET A 35 8.70 9.01 5.93
CA MET A 35 8.52 10.27 6.69
C MET A 35 7.10 10.80 6.52
N VAL A 36 6.60 10.91 5.28
CA VAL A 36 5.23 11.36 5.02
C VAL A 36 4.21 10.40 5.65
N PHE A 37 4.39 9.09 5.50
CA PHE A 37 3.49 8.09 6.11
C PHE A 37 3.36 8.30 7.62
N ASN A 38 4.47 8.58 8.30
CA ASN A 38 4.51 8.85 9.74
C ASN A 38 3.89 10.21 10.10
N GLU A 39 4.17 11.26 9.34
CA GLU A 39 3.61 12.61 9.59
C GLU A 39 2.09 12.67 9.45
N VAL A 40 1.52 11.90 8.53
CA VAL A 40 0.07 11.89 8.30
C VAL A 40 -0.70 10.98 9.27
N GLU A 41 -0.02 10.40 10.29
CA GLU A 41 -0.64 9.56 11.33
C GLU A 41 -1.88 10.19 11.94
N GLN A 42 -1.80 11.48 12.29
CA GLN A 42 -2.89 12.17 12.96
C GLN A 42 -4.09 12.42 12.03
N GLN A 43 -3.87 12.43 10.71
CA GLN A 43 -4.91 12.67 9.72
C GLN A 43 -5.66 11.39 9.34
N PHE A 44 -4.96 10.27 9.25
CA PHE A 44 -5.52 8.99 8.81
C PHE A 44 -5.76 8.00 9.96
N VAL A 45 -5.27 8.30 11.17
CA VAL A 45 -5.41 7.47 12.37
C VAL A 45 -4.96 6.03 12.08
N GLU A 46 -5.85 5.06 12.22
CA GLU A 46 -5.59 3.63 11.95
C GLU A 46 -5.75 3.26 10.47
N ARG A 47 -6.28 4.16 9.63
CA ARG A 47 -6.57 3.91 8.19
C ARG A 47 -5.35 4.15 7.29
N ARG A 48 -4.21 3.62 7.70
CA ARG A 48 -2.95 3.69 6.94
C ARG A 48 -2.22 2.36 7.05
N TRP A 49 -1.72 1.89 5.92
CA TRP A 49 -1.07 0.58 5.82
C TRP A 49 0.19 0.71 5.00
N TRP A 50 1.27 0.06 5.44
CA TRP A 50 2.54 0.03 4.74
C TRP A 50 2.89 -1.39 4.33
N VAL A 51 3.00 -1.64 3.02
CA VAL A 51 3.21 -2.97 2.48
C VAL A 51 4.48 -3.01 1.63
N CYS A 52 5.39 -3.93 1.93
CA CYS A 52 6.58 -4.18 1.12
C CYS A 52 6.32 -5.28 0.10
N VAL A 53 6.32 -4.94 -1.18
CA VAL A 53 6.02 -5.87 -2.28
C VAL A 53 7.30 -6.33 -2.96
N SER A 54 7.40 -7.62 -3.29
CA SER A 54 8.52 -8.15 -4.07
C SER A 54 8.51 -7.64 -5.51
N GLU A 55 9.64 -7.70 -6.20
CA GLU A 55 9.74 -7.28 -7.61
C GLU A 55 8.78 -8.05 -8.53
N ARG A 56 8.51 -9.31 -8.19
CA ARG A 56 7.59 -10.20 -8.92
C ARG A 56 6.56 -10.77 -7.95
N PRO A 57 5.49 -10.01 -7.63
CA PRO A 57 4.50 -10.46 -6.68
C PRO A 57 3.59 -11.52 -7.29
N ASN A 58 3.34 -12.59 -6.55
CA ASN A 58 2.18 -13.45 -6.80
C ASN A 58 0.94 -12.73 -6.29
N HIS A 59 -0.13 -12.66 -7.08
CA HIS A 59 -1.35 -11.93 -6.69
C HIS A 59 -1.95 -12.44 -5.37
N LYS A 60 -1.94 -13.75 -5.14
CA LYS A 60 -2.46 -14.37 -3.91
C LYS A 60 -1.64 -13.94 -2.70
N ASP A 61 -0.32 -13.94 -2.83
CA ASP A 61 0.59 -13.56 -1.75
C ASP A 61 0.54 -12.06 -1.47
N LEU A 62 0.38 -11.23 -2.51
CA LEU A 62 0.19 -9.79 -2.36
C LEU A 62 -1.08 -9.47 -1.56
N VAL A 63 -2.22 -10.07 -1.92
CA VAL A 63 -3.48 -9.82 -1.20
C VAL A 63 -3.39 -10.32 0.25
N ARG A 64 -2.73 -11.47 0.49
CA ARG A 64 -2.46 -11.96 1.86
C ARG A 64 -1.60 -11.00 2.66
N LEU A 65 -0.57 -10.44 2.05
CA LEU A 65 0.31 -9.48 2.71
C LEU A 65 -0.45 -8.21 3.10
N ILE A 66 -1.28 -7.69 2.18
CA ILE A 66 -2.15 -6.54 2.47
C ILE A 66 -3.15 -6.90 3.59
N LEU A 67 -3.78 -8.08 3.54
CA LEU A 67 -4.71 -8.54 4.58
C LEU A 67 -4.06 -8.63 5.96
N ARG A 68 -2.79 -9.07 6.07
CA ARG A 68 -2.07 -9.09 7.36
C ARG A 68 -1.84 -7.69 7.91
N GLU A 69 -1.57 -6.73 7.03
CA GLU A 69 -1.34 -5.34 7.41
C GLU A 69 -2.65 -4.64 7.80
N VAL A 70 -3.73 -4.89 7.04
CA VAL A 70 -5.07 -4.34 7.33
C VAL A 70 -5.66 -5.00 8.57
N CYS A 71 -5.58 -6.32 8.65
CA CYS A 71 -6.10 -7.11 9.76
C CYS A 71 -4.93 -7.60 10.61
N LYS A 72 -4.62 -6.85 11.68
CA LYS A 72 -3.57 -7.18 12.66
C LYS A 72 -3.72 -8.57 13.32
N SER A 73 -4.83 -9.27 13.08
CA SER A 73 -5.15 -10.62 13.57
C SER A 73 -5.35 -11.68 12.48
N TYR A 74 -4.98 -11.42 11.22
CA TYR A 74 -5.17 -12.40 10.14
C TYR A 74 -4.32 -13.65 10.37
N GLY A 75 -4.96 -14.74 10.82
CA GLY A 75 -4.34 -16.06 10.93
C GLY A 75 -4.03 -16.67 9.56
N GLU A 76 -2.98 -17.49 9.48
CA GLU A 76 -2.65 -18.26 8.29
C GLU A 76 -3.73 -19.32 8.01
N ASN A 77 -4.84 -18.92 7.41
CA ASN A 77 -5.84 -19.87 6.93
C ASN A 77 -5.36 -20.53 5.63
N THR A 78 -5.32 -21.86 5.68
CA THR A 78 -4.95 -22.75 4.58
C THR A 78 -5.98 -22.68 3.44
N ASP A 79 -5.45 -22.36 2.26
CA ASP A 79 -6.04 -22.42 0.91
C ASP A 79 -7.40 -21.74 0.65
N CYS A 80 -7.44 -20.40 0.69
CA CYS A 80 -8.52 -19.61 0.09
C CYS A 80 -8.23 -19.28 -1.40
N SER A 81 -9.24 -19.12 -2.25
CA SER A 81 -9.02 -18.63 -3.62
C SER A 81 -8.62 -17.15 -3.62
N LEU A 82 -8.07 -16.65 -4.75
CA LEU A 82 -7.78 -15.22 -4.90
C LEU A 82 -9.03 -14.35 -4.72
N THR A 83 -10.17 -14.81 -5.25
CA THR A 83 -11.45 -14.12 -5.13
C THR A 83 -11.90 -14.02 -3.69
N ASP A 84 -11.74 -15.10 -2.90
CA ASP A 84 -12.10 -15.10 -1.48
C ASP A 84 -11.25 -14.11 -0.70
N LEU A 85 -9.93 -14.08 -0.96
CA LEU A 85 -9.01 -13.13 -0.34
C LEU A 85 -9.35 -11.68 -0.70
N CYS A 86 -9.65 -11.40 -1.97
CA CYS A 86 -10.08 -10.07 -2.39
C CYS A 86 -11.39 -9.66 -1.72
N THR A 87 -12.35 -10.57 -1.60
CA THR A 87 -13.64 -10.32 -0.95
C THR A 87 -13.46 -10.04 0.54
N GLN A 88 -12.61 -10.81 1.22
CA GLN A 88 -12.23 -10.55 2.61
C GLN A 88 -11.62 -9.15 2.75
N LEU A 89 -10.64 -8.80 1.92
CA LEU A 89 -9.99 -7.49 1.98
C LEU A 89 -10.99 -6.35 1.78
N LEU A 90 -11.90 -6.47 0.81
CA LEU A 90 -12.94 -5.47 0.56
C LEU A 90 -13.88 -5.30 1.77
N ASN A 91 -14.25 -6.40 2.42
CA ASN A 91 -15.09 -6.35 3.60
C ASN A 91 -14.39 -5.63 4.76
N GLU A 92 -13.12 -5.91 5.00
CA GLU A 92 -12.34 -5.26 6.07
C GLU A 92 -12.18 -3.77 5.81
N LEU A 93 -11.85 -3.37 4.58
CA LEU A 93 -11.78 -1.96 4.19
C LEU A 93 -13.15 -1.24 4.24
N SER A 94 -14.26 -1.98 4.15
CA SER A 94 -15.62 -1.41 4.21
C SER A 94 -16.15 -1.24 5.63
N LYS A 95 -15.69 -2.04 6.60
CA LYS A 95 -16.14 -1.97 8.00
C LYS A 95 -15.83 -0.62 8.66
N GLU A 96 -14.84 0.08 8.15
CA GLU A 96 -14.35 1.31 8.75
C GLU A 96 -14.98 2.56 8.15
N LYS A 97 -16.07 2.49 7.38
CA LYS A 97 -16.74 3.67 6.84
C LYS A 97 -17.57 4.37 7.93
N ILE A 98 -16.89 5.10 8.81
CA ILE A 98 -17.44 6.14 9.70
C ILE A 98 -16.99 7.48 9.16
#